data_AF-A0A8T5LM87-F1
#
_entry.id   AF-A0A8T5LM87-F1
#
_cell.length_a   1.000
_cell.length_b   1.000
_cell.length_c   1.000
_cell.angle_alpha   90.00
_cell.angle_beta   90.00
_cell.angle_gamma   90.00
#
_symmetry.space_group_name_H-M   'P 1'
#
loop_
_entity.id
_entity.type
_entity.pdbx_description
1 polymer ?
#
loop_
_entity_poly.entity_id
_entity_poly.type
_entity_poly.pdbx_seq_one_letter_code
_entity_poly.pdbx_strand_id
1 'polypeptide(L)'
;MDINKFLQKEIIEFLERKKEGREDIIAEVEEERLEGGSYLTKKDYVKLLQDALAKKDVGTAKNLFNEAQGRLTNAASEDERQHFTMVIDKLYAKIKEFSIEEEEIKKRIEKERAKQEDLKRELEKEKELLEKKKDATQKKPVEKDKEQKKKLSPIEELKANIKKDMAESALNISSHLQKGNLKPAMEEYNLMKEKFKAFPKDNKEEKEELFNDLISNYYQIKKVENKIKKEEEEVKVQKTNINKEQFEKSKQESLLSLKKMKVFLQQDDLKKVIDEYKKLKSIFNEFPKGYEAERKSLYEKIMQVYSEIKNRTSASRKSQELKAQDSKEPIKESAESIEEKSFVKKIVDLKEDLKQTILLMKERKLPEAQLKLINVKHCVEMLPDEKKPEKEQFEKIIDQVNHRLNFLKHSSELNQNA
;
A
#
# COMPACT_ATOMS: atom_id res chain seq x y z
N MET A 1 37.20 14.24 24.03
CA MET A 1 37.31 13.10 23.09
C MET A 1 35.89 12.64 22.80
N ASP A 2 35.50 12.52 21.54
CA ASP A 2 34.14 12.14 21.16
C ASP A 2 33.96 10.62 21.35
N ILE A 3 33.06 10.23 22.24
CA ILE A 3 32.75 8.82 22.58
C ILE A 3 32.37 8.02 21.32
N ASN A 4 31.74 8.66 20.33
CA ASN A 4 31.37 8.00 19.08
C ASN A 4 32.60 7.68 18.21
N LYS A 5 33.62 8.56 18.21
CA LYS A 5 34.89 8.33 17.52
C LYS A 5 35.78 7.32 18.25
N PHE A 6 35.73 7.32 19.59
CA PHE A 6 36.47 6.34 20.41
C PHE A 6 35.94 4.91 20.21
N LEU A 7 34.60 4.75 20.24
CA LEU A 7 33.95 3.46 20.01
C LEU A 7 34.13 2.97 18.57
N GLN A 8 34.05 3.85 17.56
CA GLN A 8 34.36 3.48 16.18
C GLN A 8 35.80 2.97 16.05
N LYS A 9 36.76 3.62 16.69
CA LYS A 9 38.18 3.25 16.60
C LYS A 9 38.47 1.90 17.27
N GLU A 10 37.97 1.66 18.49
CA GLU A 10 38.17 0.39 19.19
C GLU A 10 37.47 -0.79 18.50
N ILE A 11 36.28 -0.56 17.93
CA ILE A 11 35.54 -1.59 17.19
C ILE A 11 36.25 -1.96 15.88
N ILE A 12 36.83 -0.99 15.17
CA ILE A 12 37.61 -1.24 13.95
C ILE A 12 38.91 -2.01 14.28
N GLU A 13 39.67 -1.61 15.30
CA GLU A 13 40.91 -2.30 15.71
C GLU A 13 40.65 -3.73 16.22
N PHE A 14 39.51 -3.98 16.86
CA PHE A 14 39.10 -5.33 17.31
C PHE A 14 38.74 -6.25 16.13
N LEU A 15 38.13 -5.70 15.08
CA LEU A 15 37.72 -6.44 13.88
C LEU A 15 38.89 -6.74 12.93
N GLU A 16 39.87 -5.85 12.83
CA GLU A 16 41.10 -6.10 12.07
C GLU A 16 41.91 -7.25 12.68
N ARG A 17 41.98 -7.35 14.02
CA ARG A 17 42.61 -8.49 14.74
C ARG A 17 41.88 -9.83 14.56
N LYS A 18 40.62 -9.82 14.11
CA LYS A 18 39.79 -11.04 13.92
C LYS A 18 39.70 -11.49 12.45
N LYS A 19 40.16 -10.67 11.51
CA LYS A 19 40.10 -10.91 10.07
C LYS A 19 41.15 -11.94 9.58
N GLU A 20 42.23 -12.15 10.33
CA GLU A 20 43.31 -13.09 9.97
C GLU A 20 42.97 -14.60 10.13
N GLY A 21 41.73 -15.00 10.43
CA GLY A 21 41.46 -16.41 10.72
C GLY A 21 40.07 -16.98 10.40
N ARG A 22 39.29 -16.42 9.46
CA ARG A 22 37.87 -16.86 9.26
C ARG A 22 37.34 -16.86 7.83
N GLU A 23 38.18 -17.03 6.81
CA GLU A 23 37.65 -17.27 5.45
C GLU A 23 37.12 -18.71 5.27
N ASP A 24 37.51 -19.66 6.13
CA ASP A 24 37.14 -21.08 5.97
C ASP A 24 35.84 -21.52 6.68
N ILE A 25 35.30 -20.74 7.64
CA ILE A 25 34.16 -21.17 8.48
C ILE A 25 32.80 -20.86 7.84
N ILE A 26 32.73 -19.93 6.87
CA ILE A 26 31.45 -19.44 6.31
C ILE A 26 30.83 -20.46 5.34
N ALA A 27 31.62 -21.36 4.75
CA ALA A 27 31.12 -22.37 3.82
C ALA A 27 30.45 -23.58 4.52
N GLU A 28 30.87 -23.90 5.76
CA GLU A 28 30.44 -25.14 6.44
C GLU A 28 29.07 -24.99 7.13
N VAL A 29 28.61 -23.75 7.41
CA VAL A 29 27.41 -23.49 8.23
C VAL A 29 26.12 -23.32 7.40
N GLU A 30 26.21 -23.23 6.07
CA GLU A 30 25.00 -23.24 5.22
C GLU A 30 24.40 -24.63 5.05
N GLU A 31 25.15 -25.70 5.32
CA GLU A 31 24.68 -27.09 5.18
C GLU A 31 23.95 -27.63 6.44
N GLU A 32 24.32 -27.19 7.66
CA GLU A 32 23.69 -27.69 8.90
C GLU A 32 22.28 -27.13 9.19
N ARG A 33 21.78 -26.19 8.37
CA ARG A 33 20.48 -25.53 8.62
C ARG A 33 19.25 -26.39 8.30
N LEU A 34 19.44 -27.62 7.79
CA LEU A 34 18.36 -28.51 7.38
C LEU A 34 18.06 -29.68 8.33
N GLU A 35 18.91 -30.02 9.31
CA GLU A 35 18.70 -31.25 10.10
C GLU A 35 18.74 -31.14 11.64
N GLY A 36 19.14 -30.02 12.23
CA GLY A 36 19.26 -29.91 13.70
C GLY A 36 18.05 -29.32 14.41
N GLY A 37 17.09 -30.14 14.83
CA GLY A 37 15.98 -29.71 15.70
C GLY A 37 16.43 -29.29 17.10
N SER A 38 16.12 -28.06 17.52
CA SER A 38 16.01 -27.70 18.94
C SER A 38 15.13 -26.48 19.14
N TYR A 39 14.11 -26.68 19.97
CA TYR A 39 13.07 -25.74 20.38
C TYR A 39 13.63 -24.72 21.38
N LEU A 40 13.82 -23.48 20.94
CA LEU A 40 13.78 -22.31 21.82
C LEU A 40 13.28 -21.14 20.97
N THR A 41 12.26 -20.43 21.45
CA THR A 41 11.67 -19.23 20.84
C THR A 41 12.74 -18.15 20.67
N LYS A 42 13.54 -18.25 19.60
CA LYS A 42 14.62 -17.31 19.30
C LYS A 42 14.01 -16.09 18.62
N LYS A 43 14.04 -14.98 19.36
CA LYS A 43 13.74 -13.64 18.87
C LYS A 43 14.55 -13.40 17.60
N ASP A 44 13.90 -13.11 16.48
CA ASP A 44 14.58 -12.89 15.20
C ASP A 44 15.18 -11.48 15.16
N TYR A 45 16.38 -11.35 15.75
CA TYR A 45 17.08 -10.08 15.88
C TYR A 45 17.34 -9.43 14.52
N VAL A 46 17.57 -10.21 13.46
CA VAL A 46 17.84 -9.68 12.12
C VAL A 46 16.60 -8.98 11.57
N LYS A 47 15.42 -9.61 11.69
CA LYS A 47 14.16 -9.00 11.26
C LYS A 47 13.81 -7.76 12.08
N LEU A 48 13.99 -7.82 13.40
CA LEU A 48 13.71 -6.68 14.28
C LEU A 48 14.64 -5.49 14.01
N LEU A 49 15.90 -5.75 13.67
CA LEU A 49 16.84 -4.70 13.26
C LEU A 49 16.43 -4.08 11.93
N GLN A 50 16.00 -4.89 10.95
CA GLN A 50 15.50 -4.37 9.68
C GLN A 50 14.28 -3.46 9.87
N ASP A 51 13.35 -3.85 10.74
CA ASP A 51 12.16 -3.05 11.03
C ASP A 51 12.53 -1.73 11.74
N ALA A 52 13.52 -1.74 12.65
CA ALA A 52 14.02 -0.55 13.32
C ALA A 52 14.76 0.41 12.35
N LEU A 53 15.61 -0.13 11.48
CA LEU A 53 16.34 0.64 10.47
C LEU A 53 15.38 1.24 9.42
N ALA A 54 14.35 0.51 8.99
CA ALA A 54 13.33 1.01 8.08
C ALA A 54 12.54 2.19 8.69
N LYS A 55 12.35 2.19 10.01
CA LYS A 55 11.73 3.29 10.78
C LYS A 55 12.70 4.41 11.16
N LYS A 56 13.98 4.31 10.75
CA LYS A 56 15.08 5.21 11.14
C LYS A 56 15.25 5.34 12.65
N ASP A 57 14.85 4.31 13.40
CA ASP A 57 14.97 4.27 14.86
C ASP A 57 16.30 3.65 15.27
N VAL A 58 17.34 4.50 15.25
CA VAL A 58 18.72 4.11 15.59
C VAL A 58 18.83 3.67 17.06
N GLY A 59 18.00 4.21 17.95
CA GLY A 59 17.98 3.85 19.37
C GLY A 59 17.55 2.40 19.57
N THR A 60 16.45 2.00 18.94
CA THR A 60 15.95 0.63 18.95
C THR A 60 16.93 -0.33 18.25
N ALA A 61 17.52 0.07 17.12
CA ALA A 61 18.53 -0.74 16.43
C ALA A 61 19.77 -1.02 17.30
N LYS A 62 20.27 0.00 18.01
CA LYS A 62 21.38 -0.12 18.96
C LYS A 62 21.05 -1.02 20.14
N ASN A 63 19.84 -0.90 20.68
CA ASN A 63 19.37 -1.75 21.78
C ASN A 63 19.30 -3.22 21.36
N LEU A 64 18.81 -3.52 20.16
CA LEU A 64 18.76 -4.88 19.62
C LEU A 64 20.16 -5.49 19.40
N PHE A 65 21.11 -4.68 18.92
CA PHE A 65 22.50 -5.11 18.76
C PHE A 65 23.16 -5.41 20.12
N ASN A 66 23.00 -4.52 21.09
CA ASN A 66 23.52 -4.71 22.45
C ASN A 66 22.86 -5.90 23.15
N GLU A 67 21.57 -6.13 22.92
CA GLU A 67 20.84 -7.29 23.44
C GLU A 67 21.40 -8.59 22.85
N ALA A 68 21.67 -8.63 21.54
CA ALA A 68 22.28 -9.79 20.89
C ALA A 68 23.72 -10.04 21.39
N GLN A 69 24.52 -8.98 21.59
CA GLN A 69 25.84 -9.09 22.23
C GLN A 69 25.75 -9.60 23.66
N GLY A 70 24.82 -9.07 24.47
CA GLY A 70 24.62 -9.55 25.84
C GLY A 70 24.20 -11.02 25.89
N ARG A 71 23.43 -11.49 24.91
CA ARG A 71 23.07 -12.92 24.76
C ARG A 71 24.26 -13.77 24.33
N LEU A 72 25.12 -13.27 23.45
CA LEU A 72 26.37 -13.94 23.08
C LEU A 72 27.29 -14.11 24.30
N THR A 73 27.48 -13.05 25.09
CA THR A 73 28.36 -13.07 26.27
C THR A 73 27.85 -14.05 27.35
N ASN A 74 26.53 -14.18 27.48
CA ASN A 74 25.90 -15.05 28.46
C ASN A 74 25.49 -16.42 27.91
N ALA A 75 25.93 -16.79 26.70
CA ALA A 75 25.58 -18.05 26.07
C ALA A 75 26.25 -19.23 26.80
N ALA A 76 25.41 -20.17 27.24
CA ALA A 76 25.82 -21.29 28.09
C ALA A 76 26.46 -22.44 27.27
N SER A 77 26.14 -22.53 25.98
CA SER A 77 26.64 -23.57 25.07
C SER A 77 27.44 -22.99 23.90
N GLU A 78 28.34 -23.80 23.33
CA GLU A 78 29.14 -23.48 22.15
C GLU A 78 28.22 -23.17 20.94
N ASP A 79 27.17 -23.98 20.74
CA ASP A 79 26.18 -23.82 19.67
C ASP A 79 25.40 -22.50 19.78
N GLU A 80 25.04 -22.08 20.99
CA GLU A 80 24.43 -20.77 21.22
C GLU A 80 25.41 -19.63 20.92
N ARG A 81 26.69 -19.78 21.26
CA ARG A 81 27.72 -18.78 20.93
C ARG A 81 27.92 -18.66 19.43
N GLN A 82 28.01 -19.77 18.71
CA GLN A 82 28.12 -19.77 17.25
C GLN A 82 26.88 -19.12 16.61
N HIS A 83 25.69 -19.48 17.09
CA HIS A 83 24.44 -18.89 16.61
C HIS A 83 24.40 -17.37 16.81
N PHE A 84 24.68 -16.88 18.03
CA PHE A 84 24.64 -15.44 18.29
C PHE A 84 25.79 -14.69 17.61
N THR A 85 26.93 -15.33 17.38
CA THR A 85 28.03 -14.77 16.56
C THR A 85 27.54 -14.51 15.13
N MET A 86 26.92 -15.50 14.48
CA MET A 86 26.33 -15.32 13.15
C MET A 86 25.26 -14.23 13.12
N VAL A 87 24.41 -14.17 14.15
CA VAL A 87 23.37 -13.13 14.25
C VAL A 87 24.03 -11.75 14.32
N ILE A 88 25.04 -11.55 15.17
CA ILE A 88 25.76 -10.29 15.30
C ILE A 88 26.46 -9.89 13.99
N ASP A 89 27.10 -10.83 13.30
CA ASP A 89 27.77 -10.56 12.02
C ASP A 89 26.76 -10.12 10.95
N LYS A 90 25.59 -10.75 10.90
CA LYS A 90 24.49 -10.36 9.99
C LYS A 90 23.91 -8.99 10.34
N LEU A 91 23.73 -8.70 11.63
CA LEU A 91 23.28 -7.38 12.09
C LEU A 91 24.29 -6.29 11.70
N TYR A 92 25.58 -6.58 11.83
CA TYR A 92 26.66 -5.65 11.48
C TYR A 92 26.69 -5.34 9.98
N ALA A 93 26.61 -6.38 9.12
CA ALA A 93 26.56 -6.19 7.67
C ALA A 93 25.41 -5.25 7.27
N LYS A 94 24.22 -5.41 7.86
CA LYS A 94 23.06 -4.54 7.59
C LYS A 94 23.23 -3.11 8.08
N ILE A 95 23.83 -2.90 9.24
CA ILE A 95 24.11 -1.54 9.76
C ILE A 95 25.12 -0.84 8.85
N LYS A 96 26.11 -1.58 8.33
CA LYS A 96 27.10 -1.06 7.39
C LYS A 96 26.48 -0.67 6.04
N GLU A 97 25.62 -1.51 5.47
CA GLU A 97 24.84 -1.21 4.26
C GLU A 97 24.04 0.09 4.43
N PHE A 98 23.30 0.22 5.53
CA PHE A 98 22.51 1.41 5.83
C PHE A 98 23.36 2.69 5.96
N SER A 99 24.57 2.56 6.53
CA SER A 99 25.47 3.70 6.73
C SER A 99 26.08 4.19 5.41
N ILE A 100 26.37 3.26 4.48
CA ILE A 100 26.83 3.56 3.12
C ILE A 100 25.70 4.25 2.34
N GLU A 101 24.47 3.75 2.43
CA GLU A 101 23.30 4.37 1.78
C GLU A 101 23.04 5.79 2.31
N GLU A 102 23.14 6.03 3.63
CA GLU A 102 23.01 7.38 4.19
C GLU A 102 24.09 8.35 3.70
N GLU A 103 25.35 7.92 3.60
CA GLU A 103 26.43 8.76 3.06
C GLU A 103 26.22 9.08 1.58
N GLU A 104 25.77 8.12 0.78
CA GLU A 104 25.45 8.35 -0.63
C GLU A 104 24.28 9.32 -0.80
N ILE A 105 23.26 9.20 0.03
CA ILE A 105 22.12 10.13 0.06
C ILE A 105 22.60 11.53 0.45
N LYS A 106 23.46 11.68 1.47
CA LYS A 106 24.06 12.97 1.84
C LYS A 106 24.85 13.59 0.69
N LYS A 107 25.73 12.82 0.03
CA LYS A 107 26.50 13.27 -1.14
C LYS A 107 25.59 13.68 -2.31
N ARG A 108 24.47 13.00 -2.53
CA ARG A 108 23.48 13.39 -3.55
C ARG A 108 22.79 14.71 -3.22
N ILE A 109 22.36 14.90 -1.97
CA ILE A 109 21.72 16.15 -1.51
C ILE A 109 22.69 17.32 -1.63
N GLU A 110 23.96 17.14 -1.27
CA GLU A 110 25.00 18.17 -1.36
C GLU A 110 25.30 18.55 -2.81
N LYS A 111 25.39 17.56 -3.71
CA LYS A 111 25.53 17.78 -5.16
C LYS A 111 24.33 18.51 -5.76
N GLU A 112 23.13 18.27 -5.24
CA GLU A 112 21.91 18.93 -5.72
C GLU A 112 21.79 20.37 -5.21
N ARG A 113 22.23 20.64 -3.98
CA ARG A 113 22.37 22.01 -3.44
C ARG A 113 23.38 22.83 -4.23
N ALA A 114 24.56 22.28 -4.52
CA ALA A 114 25.56 22.97 -5.33
C ALA A 114 25.01 23.37 -6.71
N LYS A 115 24.27 22.46 -7.37
CA LYS A 115 23.60 22.76 -8.64
C LYS A 115 22.52 23.84 -8.54
N GLN A 116 21.79 23.91 -7.42
CA GLN A 116 20.80 24.97 -7.21
C GLN A 116 21.47 26.33 -6.95
N GLU A 117 22.61 26.36 -6.27
CA GLU A 117 23.39 27.57 -6.07
C GLU A 117 23.99 28.09 -7.39
N ASP A 118 24.51 27.20 -8.24
CA ASP A 118 25.01 27.57 -9.56
C ASP A 118 23.89 28.15 -10.44
N LEU A 119 22.71 27.52 -10.44
CA LEU A 119 21.54 28.01 -11.18
C LEU A 119 21.07 29.38 -10.67
N LYS A 120 21.11 29.61 -9.35
CA LYS A 120 20.79 30.92 -8.76
C LYS A 120 21.78 32.00 -9.20
N ARG A 121 23.08 31.68 -9.24
CA ARG A 121 24.11 32.60 -9.73
C ARG A 121 23.95 32.93 -11.22
N GLU A 122 23.57 31.95 -12.04
CA GLU A 122 23.26 32.19 -13.46
C GLU A 122 22.05 33.12 -13.63
N LEU A 123 20.97 32.87 -12.91
CA LEU A 123 19.77 33.73 -12.90
C LEU A 123 20.07 35.15 -12.42
N GLU A 124 20.95 35.31 -11.44
CA GLU A 124 21.35 36.62 -10.93
C GLU A 124 22.20 37.39 -11.94
N LYS A 125 23.15 36.72 -12.63
CA LYS A 125 23.89 37.30 -13.75
C LYS A 125 22.99 37.70 -14.92
N GLU A 126 21.98 36.88 -15.22
CA GLU A 126 21.01 37.17 -16.29
C GLU A 126 20.15 38.39 -15.95
N LYS A 127 19.71 38.52 -14.69
CA LYS A 127 19.02 39.72 -14.20
C LYS A 127 19.88 40.97 -14.30
N GLU A 128 21.16 40.89 -13.90
CA GLU A 128 22.09 42.01 -13.98
C GLU A 128 22.36 42.44 -15.45
N LEU A 129 22.41 41.48 -16.38
CA LEU A 129 22.50 41.72 -17.82
C LEU A 129 21.24 42.39 -18.39
N LEU A 130 20.06 42.02 -17.90
CA LEU A 130 18.79 42.63 -18.29
C LEU A 130 18.63 44.05 -17.74
N GLU A 131 19.14 44.33 -16.55
CA GLU A 131 19.13 45.66 -15.95
C GLU A 131 20.08 46.62 -16.70
N LYS A 132 21.28 46.15 -17.05
CA LYS A 132 22.22 46.89 -17.92
C LYS A 132 21.66 47.18 -19.32
N LYS A 133 20.80 46.31 -19.87
CA LYS A 133 20.10 46.55 -21.14
C LYS A 133 18.97 47.59 -21.02
N LYS A 134 18.32 47.73 -19.86
CA LYS A 134 17.29 48.74 -19.63
C LYS A 134 17.87 50.15 -19.52
N ASP A 135 19.03 50.31 -18.88
CA ASP A 135 19.69 51.61 -18.74
C ASP A 135 20.28 52.14 -20.06
N ALA A 136 20.66 51.25 -20.99
CA ALA A 136 21.11 51.64 -22.33
C ALA A 136 19.98 52.17 -23.25
N THR A 137 18.70 51.97 -22.87
CA THR A 137 17.54 52.29 -23.72
C THR A 137 16.85 53.61 -23.36
N GLN A 138 17.34 54.36 -22.35
CA GLN A 138 16.78 55.64 -21.93
C GLN A 138 17.72 56.84 -22.14
N LYS A 139 18.44 56.91 -23.27
CA LYS A 139 19.02 58.19 -23.76
C LYS A 139 19.06 58.22 -25.28
N LYS A 140 17.92 58.52 -25.91
CA LYS A 140 17.89 59.21 -27.21
C LYS A 140 16.59 60.02 -27.33
N PRO A 141 16.67 61.33 -27.66
CA PRO A 141 15.48 62.17 -27.78
C PRO A 141 14.71 61.84 -29.05
N VAL A 142 13.40 61.99 -28.94
CA VAL A 142 12.42 61.86 -30.01
C VAL A 142 12.60 63.02 -30.98
N GLU A 143 13.27 62.78 -32.11
CA GLU A 143 13.11 63.60 -33.30
C GLU A 143 12.12 62.91 -34.24
N LYS A 144 11.05 63.65 -34.54
CA LYS A 144 10.07 63.32 -35.56
C LYS A 144 10.77 63.26 -36.90
N ASP A 145 10.91 62.07 -37.49
CA ASP A 145 11.05 61.99 -38.94
C ASP A 145 10.45 60.70 -39.52
N LYS A 146 9.49 60.92 -40.41
CA LYS A 146 8.95 60.09 -41.48
C LYS A 146 9.11 58.57 -41.35
N GLU A 147 7.98 57.95 -41.05
CA GLU A 147 7.68 56.53 -41.19
C GLU A 147 7.96 56.02 -42.63
N GLN A 148 9.21 55.61 -42.88
CA GLN A 148 9.50 54.61 -43.90
C GLN A 148 9.45 53.24 -43.25
N LYS A 149 8.29 52.56 -43.34
CA LYS A 149 8.23 51.11 -43.17
C LYS A 149 9.15 50.48 -44.22
N LYS A 150 10.39 50.16 -43.85
CA LYS A 150 11.22 49.19 -44.57
C LYS A 150 10.40 47.91 -44.63
N LYS A 151 9.82 47.61 -45.80
CA LYS A 151 9.26 46.29 -46.08
C LYS A 151 10.42 45.31 -45.92
N LEU A 152 10.43 44.58 -44.81
CA LEU A 152 11.30 43.42 -44.64
C LEU A 152 11.07 42.52 -45.86
N SER A 153 12.14 41.90 -46.37
CA SER A 153 11.94 40.91 -47.42
C SER A 153 11.03 39.80 -46.88
N PRO A 154 10.21 39.15 -47.73
CA PRO A 154 9.33 38.06 -47.28
C PRO A 154 10.04 36.96 -46.47
N ILE A 155 11.34 36.77 -46.71
CA ILE A 155 12.20 35.81 -45.99
C ILE A 155 12.56 36.30 -44.59
N GLU A 156 12.83 37.59 -44.40
CA GLU A 156 13.13 38.16 -43.07
C GLU A 156 11.88 38.21 -42.18
N GLU A 157 10.71 38.49 -42.77
CA GLU A 157 9.43 38.45 -42.06
C GLU A 157 9.09 37.01 -41.60
N LEU A 158 9.34 36.01 -42.46
CA LEU A 158 9.19 34.60 -42.10
C LEU A 158 10.13 34.20 -40.94
N LYS A 159 11.40 34.61 -40.97
CA LYS A 159 12.36 34.34 -39.89
C LYS A 159 11.91 34.93 -38.56
N ALA A 160 11.46 36.18 -38.56
CA ALA A 160 10.99 36.86 -37.36
C ALA A 160 9.76 36.17 -36.75
N ASN A 161 8.81 35.73 -37.60
CA ASN A 161 7.62 34.99 -37.15
C ASN A 161 7.99 33.64 -36.54
N ILE A 162 8.89 32.87 -37.17
CA ILE A 162 9.34 31.58 -36.62
C ILE A 162 10.03 31.77 -35.26
N LYS A 163 10.91 32.77 -35.13
CA LYS A 163 11.60 33.07 -33.86
C LYS A 163 10.62 33.45 -32.76
N LYS A 164 9.61 34.27 -33.07
CA LYS A 164 8.56 34.65 -32.12
C LYS A 164 7.73 33.44 -31.67
N ASP A 165 7.26 32.64 -32.62
CA ASP A 165 6.47 31.43 -32.33
C ASP A 165 7.24 30.42 -31.47
N MET A 166 8.55 30.25 -31.73
CA MET A 166 9.42 29.37 -30.94
C MET A 166 9.63 29.89 -29.52
N ALA A 167 9.77 31.21 -29.34
CA ALA A 167 9.88 31.82 -28.01
C ALA A 167 8.58 31.68 -27.20
N GLU A 168 7.42 31.86 -27.84
CA GLU A 168 6.11 31.64 -27.21
C GLU A 168 5.93 30.16 -26.80
N SER A 169 6.30 29.23 -27.68
CA SER A 169 6.26 27.79 -27.39
C SER A 169 7.14 27.43 -26.17
N ALA A 170 8.36 27.98 -26.09
CA ALA A 170 9.26 27.75 -24.95
C ALA A 170 8.70 28.27 -23.62
N LEU A 171 8.01 29.43 -23.63
CA LEU A 171 7.31 29.96 -22.47
C LEU A 171 6.15 29.05 -22.04
N ASN A 172 5.38 28.55 -23.01
CA ASN A 172 4.26 27.63 -22.74
C ASN A 172 4.75 26.30 -22.17
N ILE A 173 5.83 25.72 -22.73
CA ILE A 173 6.49 24.52 -22.19
C ILE A 173 6.85 24.75 -20.72
N SER A 174 7.53 25.85 -20.41
CA SER A 174 7.93 26.19 -19.05
C SER A 174 6.71 26.31 -18.11
N SER A 175 5.63 26.96 -18.56
CA SER A 175 4.38 27.09 -17.78
C SER A 175 3.72 25.73 -17.52
N HIS A 176 3.65 24.86 -18.53
CA HIS A 176 3.09 23.52 -18.39
C HIS A 176 3.92 22.63 -17.46
N LEU A 177 5.25 22.70 -17.56
CA LEU A 177 6.16 21.97 -16.69
C LEU A 177 6.08 22.44 -15.23
N GLN A 178 5.94 23.75 -14.97
CA GLN A 178 5.71 24.27 -13.61
C GLN A 178 4.41 23.74 -12.99
N LYS A 179 3.40 23.47 -13.81
CA LYS A 179 2.12 22.86 -13.38
C LYS A 179 2.18 21.34 -13.32
N GLY A 180 3.32 20.70 -13.62
CA GLY A 180 3.46 19.24 -13.65
C GLY A 180 2.80 18.55 -14.85
N ASN A 181 2.34 19.31 -15.84
CA ASN A 181 1.57 18.79 -16.97
C ASN A 181 2.50 18.43 -18.15
N LEU A 182 2.98 17.19 -18.18
CA LEU A 182 3.90 16.71 -19.22
C LEU A 182 3.29 16.65 -20.63
N LYS A 183 2.01 16.27 -20.75
CA LYS A 183 1.38 16.07 -22.06
C LYS A 183 1.26 17.38 -22.86
N PRO A 184 0.69 18.47 -22.31
CA PRO A 184 0.68 19.77 -22.99
C PRO A 184 2.10 20.31 -23.28
N ALA A 185 3.05 20.11 -22.36
CA ALA A 185 4.44 20.52 -22.59
C ALA A 185 5.08 19.79 -23.79
N MET A 186 4.76 18.51 -23.98
CA MET A 186 5.25 17.74 -25.12
C MET A 186 4.55 18.12 -26.44
N GLU A 187 3.28 18.49 -26.38
CA GLU A 187 2.54 19.01 -27.54
C GLU A 187 3.16 20.33 -28.04
N GLU A 188 3.43 21.28 -27.13
CA GLU A 188 4.13 22.53 -27.43
C GLU A 188 5.56 22.31 -27.97
N TYR A 189 6.29 21.33 -27.42
CA TYR A 189 7.60 20.95 -27.94
C TYR A 189 7.55 20.44 -29.39
N ASN A 190 6.53 19.65 -29.74
CA ASN A 190 6.35 19.17 -31.10
C ASN A 190 6.02 20.34 -32.06
N LEU A 191 5.22 21.32 -31.62
CA LEU A 191 4.97 22.54 -32.40
C LEU A 191 6.28 23.31 -32.64
N MET A 192 7.09 23.51 -31.61
CA MET A 192 8.40 24.15 -31.69
C MET A 192 9.33 23.43 -32.69
N LYS A 193 9.27 22.09 -32.73
CA LYS A 193 10.04 21.27 -33.69
C LYS A 193 9.60 21.44 -35.13
N GLU A 194 8.31 21.55 -35.40
CA GLU A 194 7.81 21.82 -36.75
C GLU A 194 8.20 23.23 -37.22
N LYS A 195 8.14 24.23 -36.33
CA LYS A 195 8.59 25.60 -36.62
C LYS A 195 10.08 25.66 -36.93
N PHE A 196 10.90 24.93 -36.18
CA PHE A 196 12.33 24.79 -36.43
C PHE A 196 12.64 24.19 -37.82
N LYS A 197 11.89 23.16 -38.25
CA LYS A 197 12.06 22.56 -39.59
C LYS A 197 11.77 23.55 -40.71
N ALA A 198 10.79 24.43 -40.51
CA ALA A 198 10.42 25.47 -41.46
C ALA A 198 11.45 26.62 -41.56
N PHE A 199 12.44 26.67 -40.66
CA PHE A 199 13.44 27.73 -40.66
C PHE A 199 14.41 27.60 -41.87
N PRO A 200 14.69 28.71 -42.61
CA PRO A 200 15.54 28.70 -43.80
C PRO A 200 16.90 28.03 -43.57
N LYS A 201 17.34 27.20 -44.53
CA LYS A 201 18.60 26.43 -44.42
C LYS A 201 19.85 27.29 -44.59
N ASP A 202 19.72 28.43 -45.25
CA ASP A 202 20.86 29.27 -45.63
C ASP A 202 21.41 30.09 -44.47
N ASN A 203 20.70 30.14 -43.34
CA ASN A 203 21.12 30.87 -42.15
C ASN A 203 21.54 29.91 -41.02
N LYS A 204 22.78 29.40 -41.11
CA LYS A 204 23.29 28.33 -40.24
C LYS A 204 23.39 28.74 -38.77
N GLU A 205 23.91 29.93 -38.48
CA GLU A 205 24.14 30.39 -37.10
C GLU A 205 22.81 30.55 -36.33
N GLU A 206 21.83 31.27 -36.90
CA GLU A 206 20.53 31.42 -36.24
C GLU A 206 19.78 30.09 -36.10
N LYS A 207 19.96 29.17 -37.04
CA LYS A 207 19.38 27.84 -36.96
C LYS A 207 20.04 27.01 -35.87
N GLU A 208 21.33 27.18 -35.63
CA GLU A 208 22.04 26.52 -34.54
C GLU A 208 21.56 27.02 -33.17
N GLU A 209 21.33 28.33 -33.02
CA GLU A 209 20.72 28.90 -31.80
C GLU A 209 19.33 28.29 -31.52
N LEU A 210 18.45 28.27 -32.52
CA LEU A 210 17.11 27.69 -32.37
C LEU A 210 17.14 26.17 -32.09
N PHE A 211 18.17 25.47 -32.59
CA PHE A 211 18.37 24.06 -32.31
C PHE A 211 18.79 23.84 -30.84
N ASN A 212 19.68 24.68 -30.33
CA ASN A 212 20.11 24.63 -28.93
C ASN A 212 18.93 24.90 -27.98
N ASP A 213 18.06 25.85 -28.31
CA ASP A 213 16.84 26.13 -27.56
C ASP A 213 15.88 24.93 -27.55
N LEU A 214 15.74 24.28 -28.70
CA LEU A 214 14.91 23.08 -28.84
C LEU A 214 15.47 21.92 -28.01
N ILE A 215 16.78 21.69 -28.03
CA ILE A 215 17.44 20.68 -27.18
C ILE A 215 17.24 21.00 -25.70
N SER A 216 17.43 22.26 -25.30
CA SER A 216 17.28 22.70 -23.91
C SER A 216 15.87 22.38 -23.38
N ASN A 217 14.82 22.74 -24.14
CA ASN A 217 13.44 22.47 -23.77
C ASN A 217 13.14 20.96 -23.66
N TYR A 218 13.69 20.13 -24.55
CA TYR A 218 13.56 18.67 -24.46
C TYR A 218 14.14 18.11 -23.15
N TYR A 219 15.33 18.58 -22.76
CA TYR A 219 15.95 18.14 -21.50
C TYR A 219 15.16 18.60 -20.28
N GLN A 220 14.53 19.77 -20.31
CA GLN A 220 13.65 20.23 -19.23
C GLN A 220 12.43 19.32 -19.08
N ILE A 221 11.77 18.96 -20.20
CA ILE A 221 10.65 18.01 -20.20
C ILE A 221 11.10 16.66 -19.63
N LYS A 222 12.22 16.11 -20.10
CA LYS A 222 12.76 14.83 -19.60
C LYS A 222 13.12 14.85 -18.13
N LYS A 223 13.65 15.97 -17.62
CA LYS A 223 13.99 16.13 -16.20
C LYS A 223 12.74 16.05 -15.33
N VAL A 224 11.65 16.71 -15.73
CA VAL A 224 10.37 16.66 -15.01
C VAL A 224 9.71 15.30 -15.14
N GLU A 225 9.75 14.67 -16.33
CA GLU A 225 9.25 13.31 -16.55
C GLU A 225 9.90 12.30 -15.59
N ASN A 226 11.23 12.38 -15.45
CA ASN A 226 11.97 11.50 -14.55
C ASN A 226 11.68 11.77 -13.06
N LYS A 227 11.37 13.03 -12.69
CA LYS A 227 10.96 13.35 -11.32
C LYS A 227 9.60 12.73 -11.00
N ILE A 228 8.62 12.90 -11.89
CA ILE A 228 7.28 12.33 -11.73
C ILE A 228 7.34 10.81 -11.63
N LYS A 229 8.12 10.14 -12.49
CA LYS A 229 8.28 8.68 -12.43
C LYS A 229 8.86 8.20 -11.10
N LYS A 230 9.86 8.89 -10.56
CA LYS A 230 10.46 8.55 -9.25
C LYS A 230 9.45 8.73 -8.11
N GLU A 231 8.70 9.84 -8.12
CA GLU A 231 7.66 10.09 -7.12
C GLU A 231 6.55 9.02 -7.18
N GLU A 232 6.13 8.59 -8.37
CA GLU A 232 5.16 7.51 -8.54
C GLU A 232 5.67 6.15 -8.04
N GLU A 233 6.95 5.85 -8.27
CA GLU A 233 7.60 4.64 -7.75
C GLU A 233 7.68 4.66 -6.21
N GLU A 234 8.07 5.79 -5.63
CA GLU A 234 8.11 5.97 -4.16
C GLU A 234 6.73 5.82 -3.53
N VAL A 235 5.69 6.39 -4.14
CA VAL A 235 4.30 6.25 -3.67
C VAL A 235 3.81 4.80 -3.76
N LYS A 236 4.19 4.07 -4.81
CA LYS A 236 3.88 2.63 -4.92
C LYS A 236 4.58 1.82 -3.83
N VAL A 237 5.87 2.07 -3.57
CA VAL A 237 6.62 1.39 -2.51
C VAL A 237 6.02 1.68 -1.12
N GLN A 238 5.65 2.94 -0.85
CA GLN A 238 4.99 3.32 0.41
C GLN A 238 3.64 2.65 0.60
N LYS A 239 2.77 2.63 -0.43
CA LYS A 239 1.47 1.91 -0.36
C LYS A 239 1.65 0.41 -0.11
N THR A 240 2.67 -0.19 -0.71
CA THR A 240 2.96 -1.62 -0.53
C THR A 240 3.44 -1.92 0.90
N ASN A 241 4.28 -1.05 1.47
CA ASN A 241 4.75 -1.17 2.86
C ASN A 241 3.62 -0.97 3.89
N ILE A 242 2.73 0.01 3.68
CA ILE A 242 1.58 0.25 4.54
C ILE A 242 0.64 -0.97 4.56
N ASN A 243 0.36 -1.56 3.38
CA ASN A 243 -0.45 -2.77 3.29
C ASN A 243 0.19 -3.96 4.02
N LYS A 244 1.53 -4.09 4.00
CA LYS A 244 2.26 -5.15 4.69
C LYS A 244 2.24 -4.97 6.20
N GLU A 245 2.46 -3.76 6.70
CA GLU A 245 2.42 -3.47 8.15
C GLU A 245 0.99 -3.65 8.71
N GLN A 246 -0.02 -3.18 7.99
CA GLN A 246 -1.42 -3.38 8.35
C GLN A 246 -1.81 -4.87 8.34
N PHE A 247 -1.30 -5.64 7.37
CA PHE A 247 -1.49 -7.09 7.32
C PHE A 247 -0.87 -7.79 8.54
N GLU A 248 0.40 -7.51 8.86
CA GLU A 248 1.08 -8.14 10.00
C GLU A 248 0.40 -7.81 11.32
N LYS A 249 -0.07 -6.57 11.50
CA LYS A 249 -0.86 -6.17 12.67
C LYS A 249 -2.16 -6.96 12.78
N SER A 250 -2.95 -7.01 11.70
CA SER A 250 -4.22 -7.74 11.66
C SER A 250 -4.05 -9.24 11.92
N LYS A 251 -2.94 -9.82 11.42
CA LYS A 251 -2.54 -11.21 11.67
C LYS A 251 -2.20 -11.46 13.13
N GLN A 252 -1.41 -10.58 13.76
CA GLN A 252 -1.07 -10.71 15.18
C GLN A 252 -2.31 -10.59 16.07
N GLU A 253 -3.18 -9.61 15.82
CA GLU A 253 -4.42 -9.43 16.56
C GLU A 253 -5.35 -10.64 16.42
N SER A 254 -5.46 -11.20 15.21
CA SER A 254 -6.25 -12.40 14.97
C SER A 254 -5.72 -13.62 15.73
N LEU A 255 -4.40 -13.82 15.74
CA LEU A 255 -3.77 -14.89 16.50
C LEU A 255 -3.94 -14.71 18.01
N LEU A 256 -3.91 -13.47 18.51
CA LEU A 256 -4.17 -13.15 19.91
C LEU A 256 -5.61 -13.48 20.30
N SER A 257 -6.60 -13.06 19.51
CA SER A 257 -8.01 -13.40 19.76
C SER A 257 -8.25 -14.91 19.71
N LEU A 258 -7.64 -15.64 18.77
CA LEU A 258 -7.70 -17.11 18.75
C LEU A 258 -7.13 -17.74 20.03
N LYS A 259 -6.01 -17.22 20.55
CA LYS A 259 -5.44 -17.69 21.83
C LYS A 259 -6.39 -17.42 23.00
N LYS A 260 -6.97 -16.22 23.09
CA LYS A 260 -7.96 -15.87 24.13
C LYS A 260 -9.18 -16.77 24.08
N MET A 261 -9.71 -17.04 22.89
CA MET A 261 -10.83 -17.95 22.69
C MET A 261 -10.53 -19.36 23.21
N LYS A 262 -9.33 -19.89 22.95
CA LYS A 262 -8.92 -21.20 23.48
C LYS A 262 -8.86 -21.20 25.02
N VAL A 263 -8.34 -20.14 25.64
CA VAL A 263 -8.32 -20.01 27.10
C VAL A 263 -9.75 -19.94 27.66
N PHE A 264 -10.63 -19.14 27.07
CA PHE A 264 -12.02 -19.05 27.52
C PHE A 264 -12.79 -20.34 27.30
N LEU A 265 -12.50 -21.09 26.22
CA LEU A 265 -13.02 -22.44 26.04
C LEU A 265 -12.55 -23.37 27.15
N GLN A 266 -11.27 -23.34 27.54
CA GLN A 266 -10.77 -24.14 28.67
C GLN A 266 -11.46 -23.78 29.99
N GLN A 267 -11.84 -22.51 30.17
CA GLN A 267 -12.56 -22.00 31.34
C GLN A 267 -14.09 -22.21 31.26
N ASP A 268 -14.61 -22.80 30.18
CA ASP A 268 -16.04 -22.93 29.88
C ASP A 268 -16.82 -21.60 29.87
N ASP A 269 -16.14 -20.47 29.67
CA ASP A 269 -16.75 -19.14 29.57
C ASP A 269 -17.20 -18.86 28.11
N LEU A 270 -18.27 -19.55 27.69
CA LEU A 270 -18.79 -19.49 26.33
C LEU A 270 -19.18 -18.05 25.89
N LYS A 271 -19.59 -17.20 26.82
CA LYS A 271 -19.95 -15.80 26.51
C LYS A 271 -18.72 -15.03 26.03
N LYS A 272 -17.60 -15.10 26.77
CA LYS A 272 -16.36 -14.44 26.35
C LYS A 272 -15.78 -15.04 25.07
N VAL A 273 -15.98 -16.34 24.82
CA VAL A 273 -15.58 -16.96 23.55
C VAL A 273 -16.33 -16.34 22.36
N ILE A 274 -17.65 -16.15 22.47
CA ILE A 274 -18.47 -15.54 21.43
C ILE A 274 -18.07 -14.08 21.17
N ASP A 275 -17.78 -13.32 22.23
CA ASP A 275 -17.36 -11.93 22.09
C ASP A 275 -16.01 -11.80 21.38
N GLU A 276 -15.04 -12.67 21.69
CA GLU A 276 -13.78 -12.70 20.95
C GLU A 276 -13.92 -13.22 19.52
N TYR A 277 -14.86 -14.13 19.25
CA TYR A 277 -15.17 -14.55 17.88
C TYR A 277 -15.68 -13.38 17.03
N LYS A 278 -16.56 -12.53 17.59
CA LYS A 278 -17.08 -11.34 16.88
C LYS A 278 -15.96 -10.35 16.55
N LYS A 279 -15.04 -10.10 17.50
CA LYS A 279 -13.85 -9.26 17.27
C LYS A 279 -12.96 -9.83 16.17
N LEU A 280 -12.67 -11.13 16.25
CA LEU A 280 -11.86 -11.85 15.27
C LEU A 280 -12.47 -11.78 13.87
N LYS A 281 -13.80 -11.90 13.75
CA LYS A 281 -14.51 -11.75 12.48
C LYS A 281 -14.39 -10.34 11.90
N SER A 282 -14.43 -9.30 12.75
CA SER A 282 -14.21 -7.91 12.31
C SER A 282 -12.80 -7.73 11.74
N ILE A 283 -11.78 -8.16 12.50
CA ILE A 283 -10.38 -8.08 12.07
C ILE A 283 -10.18 -8.84 10.75
N PHE A 284 -10.76 -10.04 10.63
CA PHE A 284 -10.65 -10.87 9.43
C PHE A 284 -11.31 -10.28 8.17
N ASN A 285 -12.34 -9.44 8.33
CA ASN A 285 -12.99 -8.74 7.23
C ASN A 285 -12.13 -7.59 6.70
N GLU A 286 -11.31 -6.99 7.57
CA GLU A 286 -10.41 -5.87 7.25
C GLU A 286 -9.06 -6.32 6.68
N PHE A 287 -8.86 -7.62 6.46
CA PHE A 287 -7.61 -8.16 5.91
C PHE A 287 -7.31 -7.59 4.50
N PRO A 288 -6.08 -7.08 4.25
CA PRO A 288 -5.67 -6.59 2.94
C PRO A 288 -5.80 -7.64 1.84
N LYS A 289 -6.29 -7.22 0.66
CA LYS A 289 -6.35 -8.07 -0.54
C LYS A 289 -4.92 -8.28 -1.06
N GLY A 290 -4.49 -9.54 -1.20
CA GLY A 290 -3.13 -9.91 -1.65
C GLY A 290 -2.46 -11.02 -0.85
N TYR A 291 -3.01 -11.40 0.31
CA TYR A 291 -2.46 -12.43 1.22
C TYR A 291 -3.42 -13.63 1.38
N GLU A 292 -3.84 -14.23 0.26
CA GLU A 292 -4.89 -15.26 0.27
C GLU A 292 -4.47 -16.56 0.99
N ALA A 293 -3.21 -16.97 0.87
CA ALA A 293 -2.71 -18.19 1.49
C ALA A 293 -2.76 -18.11 3.03
N GLU A 294 -2.27 -17.01 3.59
CA GLU A 294 -2.29 -16.77 5.03
C GLU A 294 -3.71 -16.54 5.54
N ARG A 295 -4.54 -15.85 4.75
CA ARG A 295 -5.96 -15.66 5.08
C ARG A 295 -6.70 -17.00 5.14
N LYS A 296 -6.42 -17.92 4.21
CA LYS A 296 -6.96 -19.28 4.22
C LYS A 296 -6.50 -20.06 5.45
N SER A 297 -5.21 -20.01 5.78
CA SER A 297 -4.67 -20.66 6.99
C SER A 297 -5.32 -20.13 8.28
N LEU A 298 -5.52 -18.82 8.37
CA LEU A 298 -6.19 -18.20 9.51
C LEU A 298 -7.67 -18.59 9.57
N TYR A 299 -8.35 -18.64 8.43
CA TYR A 299 -9.74 -19.11 8.33
C TYR A 299 -9.90 -20.54 8.82
N GLU A 300 -9.00 -21.45 8.44
CA GLU A 300 -9.01 -22.84 8.92
C GLU A 300 -8.90 -22.92 10.44
N LYS A 301 -8.03 -22.10 11.05
CA LYS A 301 -7.91 -22.00 12.52
C LYS A 301 -9.18 -21.46 13.18
N ILE A 302 -9.83 -20.47 12.56
CA ILE A 302 -11.12 -19.93 13.02
C ILE A 302 -12.19 -21.03 13.00
N MET A 303 -12.24 -21.81 11.91
CA MET A 303 -13.20 -22.90 11.75
C MET A 303 -12.98 -24.03 12.76
N GLN A 304 -11.73 -24.35 13.11
CA GLN A 304 -11.42 -25.29 14.18
C GLN A 304 -12.01 -24.84 15.52
N VAL A 305 -11.73 -23.60 15.93
CA VAL A 305 -12.27 -23.05 17.19
C VAL A 305 -13.81 -22.99 17.16
N TYR A 306 -14.41 -22.64 16.01
CA TYR A 306 -15.86 -22.66 15.86
C TYR A 306 -16.46 -24.07 16.05
N SER A 307 -15.80 -25.10 15.53
CA SER A 307 -16.22 -26.49 15.73
C SER A 307 -16.13 -26.92 17.20
N GLU A 308 -15.08 -26.49 17.92
CA GLU A 308 -14.92 -26.74 19.36
C GLU A 308 -16.04 -26.06 20.17
N ILE A 309 -16.37 -24.81 19.86
CA ILE A 309 -17.50 -24.09 20.47
C ILE A 309 -18.79 -24.89 20.29
N LYS A 310 -19.09 -25.29 19.04
CA LYS A 310 -20.32 -26.02 18.69
C LYS A 310 -20.43 -27.34 19.43
N ASN A 311 -19.33 -28.10 19.52
CA ASN A 311 -19.30 -29.38 20.22
C ASN A 311 -19.57 -29.21 21.72
N ARG A 312 -18.95 -28.21 22.36
CA ARG A 312 -19.20 -27.91 23.78
C ARG A 312 -20.60 -27.40 24.07
N THR A 313 -21.16 -26.53 23.23
CA THR A 313 -22.55 -26.08 23.40
C THR A 313 -23.53 -27.24 23.26
N SER A 314 -23.28 -28.17 22.34
CA SER A 314 -24.11 -29.36 22.14
C SER A 314 -24.02 -30.33 23.33
N ALA A 315 -22.84 -30.50 23.92
CA ALA A 315 -22.62 -31.35 25.08
C ALA A 315 -23.23 -30.75 26.36
N SER A 316 -23.11 -29.44 26.55
CA SER A 316 -23.72 -28.70 27.66
C SER A 316 -25.26 -28.75 27.63
N ARG A 317 -25.86 -28.66 26.44
CA ARG A 317 -27.32 -28.84 26.28
C ARG A 317 -27.77 -30.26 26.63
N LYS A 318 -27.07 -31.29 26.15
CA LYS A 318 -27.39 -32.69 26.48
C LYS A 318 -27.26 -32.99 27.98
N SER A 319 -26.27 -32.41 28.67
CA SER A 319 -26.12 -32.61 30.11
C SER A 319 -27.15 -31.85 30.94
N GLN A 320 -27.64 -30.70 30.46
CA GLN A 320 -28.79 -30.00 31.04
C GLN A 320 -30.11 -30.77 30.80
N GLU A 321 -30.31 -31.35 29.62
CA GLU A 321 -31.48 -32.20 29.31
C GLU A 321 -31.50 -33.47 30.16
N LEU A 322 -30.35 -34.09 30.43
CA LEU A 322 -30.25 -35.25 31.32
C LEU A 322 -30.53 -34.90 32.79
N LYS A 323 -30.07 -33.73 33.28
CA LYS A 323 -30.40 -33.25 34.64
C LYS A 323 -31.88 -32.86 34.78
N ALA A 324 -32.51 -32.40 33.70
CA ALA A 324 -33.93 -32.09 33.65
C ALA A 324 -34.84 -33.34 33.70
N GLN A 325 -34.34 -34.50 33.26
CA GLN A 325 -35.12 -35.76 33.29
C GLN A 325 -35.21 -36.38 34.69
N ASP A 326 -34.24 -36.12 35.58
CA ASP A 326 -34.25 -36.64 36.96
C ASP A 326 -34.96 -35.73 37.97
N SER A 327 -35.24 -34.46 37.64
CA SER A 327 -36.02 -33.55 38.48
C SER A 327 -37.46 -33.44 37.97
N LYS A 328 -38.42 -34.09 38.65
CA LYS A 328 -39.86 -33.80 38.51
C LYS A 328 -40.23 -32.44 39.12
N GLU A 329 -39.57 -31.38 38.69
CA GLU A 329 -40.09 -30.03 38.85
C GLU A 329 -40.30 -29.42 37.46
N PRO A 330 -41.43 -28.74 37.24
CA PRO A 330 -41.69 -28.08 35.98
C PRO A 330 -40.63 -27.01 35.80
N ILE A 331 -39.67 -27.27 34.92
CA ILE A 331 -38.74 -26.24 34.45
C ILE A 331 -39.60 -25.17 33.81
N LYS A 332 -39.73 -24.03 34.50
CA LYS A 332 -40.15 -22.79 33.88
C LYS A 332 -39.10 -22.45 32.83
N GLU A 333 -39.29 -22.93 31.61
CA GLU A 333 -38.59 -22.41 30.45
C GLU A 333 -38.82 -20.90 30.45
N SER A 334 -37.76 -20.10 30.63
CA SER A 334 -37.88 -18.66 30.50
C SER A 334 -38.36 -18.35 29.09
N ALA A 335 -39.27 -17.37 28.96
CA ALA A 335 -39.86 -16.96 27.68
C ALA A 335 -38.80 -16.67 26.60
N GLU A 336 -37.63 -16.19 27.02
CA GLU A 336 -36.46 -15.91 26.16
C GLU A 336 -35.95 -17.16 25.40
N SER A 337 -35.99 -18.36 25.99
CA SER A 337 -35.47 -19.58 25.34
C SER A 337 -36.42 -20.17 24.30
N ILE A 338 -37.73 -19.92 24.45
CA ILE A 338 -38.77 -20.35 23.49
C ILE A 338 -38.76 -19.40 22.29
N GLU A 339 -38.62 -18.10 22.52
CA GLU A 339 -38.53 -17.09 21.46
C GLU A 339 -37.29 -17.30 20.58
N GLU A 340 -36.13 -17.61 21.19
CA GLU A 340 -34.88 -17.83 20.44
C GLU A 340 -34.95 -19.10 19.56
N LYS A 341 -35.58 -20.19 20.04
CA LYS A 341 -35.85 -21.39 19.23
C LYS A 341 -36.83 -21.12 18.09
N SER A 342 -37.89 -20.35 18.33
CA SER A 342 -38.85 -19.96 17.29
C SER A 342 -38.18 -19.10 16.21
N PHE A 343 -37.25 -18.23 16.61
CA PHE A 343 -36.56 -17.32 15.71
C PHE A 343 -35.54 -18.04 14.81
N VAL A 344 -34.76 -18.97 15.37
CA VAL A 344 -33.82 -19.79 14.57
C VAL A 344 -34.58 -20.57 13.49
N LYS A 345 -35.77 -21.08 13.83
CA LYS A 345 -36.65 -21.75 12.86
C LYS A 345 -37.09 -20.79 11.74
N LYS A 346 -37.55 -19.58 12.08
CA LYS A 346 -37.92 -18.54 11.08
C LYS A 346 -36.77 -18.20 10.12
N ILE A 347 -35.53 -18.11 10.60
CA ILE A 347 -34.36 -17.87 9.73
C ILE A 347 -34.12 -19.04 8.78
N VAL A 348 -34.26 -20.28 9.26
CA VAL A 348 -34.08 -21.48 8.44
C VAL A 348 -35.15 -21.53 7.34
N ASP A 349 -36.41 -21.27 7.71
CA ASP A 349 -37.54 -21.25 6.78
C ASP A 349 -37.34 -20.17 5.70
N LEU A 350 -36.89 -18.96 6.07
CA LEU A 350 -36.55 -17.88 5.13
C LEU A 350 -35.47 -18.26 4.12
N LYS A 351 -34.42 -18.97 4.58
CA LYS A 351 -33.36 -19.45 3.68
C LYS A 351 -33.87 -20.49 2.70
N GLU A 352 -34.75 -21.36 3.15
CA GLU A 352 -35.35 -22.38 2.29
C GLU A 352 -36.29 -21.74 1.26
N ASP A 353 -37.11 -20.76 1.67
CA ASP A 353 -37.98 -20.05 0.74
C ASP A 353 -37.22 -19.25 -0.33
N LEU A 354 -36.06 -18.68 0.00
CA LEU A 354 -35.17 -18.07 -0.99
C LEU A 354 -34.60 -19.09 -1.98
N LYS A 355 -34.18 -20.27 -1.51
CA LYS A 355 -33.71 -21.33 -2.41
C LYS A 355 -34.82 -21.79 -3.35
N GLN A 356 -36.02 -21.97 -2.83
CA GLN A 356 -37.19 -22.34 -3.63
C GLN A 356 -37.53 -21.25 -4.67
N THR A 357 -37.42 -19.98 -4.29
CA THR A 357 -37.58 -18.85 -5.22
C THR A 357 -36.58 -18.93 -6.37
N ILE A 358 -35.31 -19.17 -6.07
CA ILE A 358 -34.25 -19.32 -7.08
C ILE A 358 -34.50 -20.55 -7.97
N LEU A 359 -35.01 -21.65 -7.40
CA LEU A 359 -35.36 -22.84 -8.16
C LEU A 359 -36.49 -22.55 -9.16
N LEU A 360 -37.57 -21.89 -8.72
CA LEU A 360 -38.67 -21.47 -9.59
C LEU A 360 -38.20 -20.56 -10.74
N MET A 361 -37.24 -19.67 -10.48
CA MET A 361 -36.63 -18.84 -11.53
C MET A 361 -35.85 -19.68 -12.55
N LYS A 362 -35.13 -20.72 -12.11
CA LYS A 362 -34.43 -21.65 -13.02
C LYS A 362 -35.40 -22.45 -13.87
N GLU A 363 -36.54 -22.84 -13.30
CA GLU A 363 -37.63 -23.53 -13.99
C GLU A 363 -38.48 -22.60 -14.88
N ARG A 364 -38.14 -21.31 -14.98
CA ARG A 364 -38.89 -20.27 -15.70
C ARG A 364 -40.33 -20.05 -15.22
N LYS A 365 -40.64 -20.46 -13.98
CA LYS A 365 -41.91 -20.18 -13.28
C LYS A 365 -41.85 -18.79 -12.63
N LEU A 366 -41.78 -17.76 -13.46
CA LEU A 366 -41.50 -16.37 -13.03
C LEU A 366 -42.62 -15.75 -12.16
N PRO A 367 -43.92 -15.96 -12.43
CA PRO A 367 -44.99 -15.47 -11.55
C PRO A 367 -44.92 -16.07 -10.14
N GLU A 368 -44.71 -17.38 -10.03
CA GLU A 368 -44.59 -18.10 -8.77
C GLU A 368 -43.34 -17.69 -8.00
N ALA A 369 -42.22 -17.50 -8.71
CA ALA A 369 -41.00 -16.97 -8.12
C ALA A 369 -41.21 -15.55 -7.56
N GLN A 370 -41.93 -14.68 -8.28
CA GLN A 370 -42.16 -13.32 -7.81
C GLN A 370 -43.06 -13.27 -6.58
N LEU A 371 -44.13 -14.06 -6.57
CA LEU A 371 -45.02 -14.16 -5.41
C LEU A 371 -44.25 -14.67 -4.19
N LYS A 372 -43.39 -15.68 -4.37
CA LYS A 372 -42.58 -16.22 -3.29
C LYS A 372 -41.52 -15.23 -2.78
N LEU A 373 -40.91 -14.46 -3.67
CA LEU A 373 -39.98 -13.39 -3.31
C LEU A 373 -40.64 -12.27 -2.50
N ILE A 374 -41.88 -11.89 -2.85
CA ILE A 374 -42.66 -10.90 -2.09
C ILE A 374 -42.91 -11.40 -0.66
N ASN A 375 -43.30 -12.67 -0.51
CA ASN A 375 -43.51 -13.27 0.81
C ASN A 375 -42.22 -13.32 1.64
N VAL A 376 -41.09 -13.68 1.03
CA VAL A 376 -39.78 -13.64 1.69
C VAL A 376 -39.45 -12.22 2.14
N LYS A 377 -39.66 -11.22 1.28
CA LYS A 377 -39.40 -9.81 1.60
C LYS A 377 -40.22 -9.36 2.80
N HIS A 378 -41.52 -9.67 2.82
CA HIS A 378 -42.39 -9.37 3.94
C HIS A 378 -41.92 -10.05 5.23
N CYS A 379 -41.58 -11.34 5.19
CA CYS A 379 -41.08 -12.06 6.36
C CYS A 379 -39.74 -11.51 6.90
N VAL A 380 -38.89 -10.96 6.03
CA VAL A 380 -37.63 -10.30 6.41
C VAL A 380 -37.89 -8.92 7.04
N GLU A 381 -38.84 -8.15 6.52
CA GLU A 381 -39.25 -6.87 7.12
C GLU A 381 -39.78 -7.06 8.55
N MET A 382 -40.50 -8.16 8.80
CA MET A 382 -41.06 -8.55 10.09
C MET A 382 -40.03 -9.13 11.09
N LEU A 383 -38.74 -9.21 10.73
CA LEU A 383 -37.69 -9.61 11.67
C LEU A 383 -37.40 -8.48 12.68
N PRO A 384 -37.20 -8.82 13.97
CA PRO A 384 -36.90 -7.86 15.02
C PRO A 384 -35.59 -7.10 14.77
N ASP A 385 -35.54 -5.84 15.18
CA ASP A 385 -34.44 -4.92 14.86
C ASP A 385 -33.11 -5.30 15.54
N GLU A 386 -33.13 -6.08 16.63
CA GLU A 386 -31.90 -6.59 17.25
C GLU A 386 -31.11 -7.56 16.33
N LYS A 387 -31.71 -7.96 15.20
CA LYS A 387 -31.13 -8.87 14.19
C LYS A 387 -30.81 -8.16 12.89
N LYS A 388 -30.48 -6.86 12.99
CA LYS A 388 -30.03 -6.00 11.90
C LYS A 388 -29.00 -6.66 10.95
N PRO A 389 -27.93 -7.35 11.42
CA PRO A 389 -26.96 -7.93 10.49
C PRO A 389 -27.51 -9.11 9.67
N GLU A 390 -28.45 -9.90 10.19
CA GLU A 390 -29.14 -10.95 9.43
C GLU A 390 -30.15 -10.34 8.46
N LYS A 391 -30.89 -9.30 8.88
CA LYS A 391 -31.84 -8.55 8.05
C LYS A 391 -31.16 -7.94 6.82
N GLU A 392 -30.05 -7.23 7.02
CA GLU A 392 -29.24 -6.65 5.93
C GLU A 392 -28.69 -7.71 4.95
N GLN A 393 -28.36 -8.91 5.43
CA GLN A 393 -27.92 -10.00 4.55
C GLN A 393 -29.06 -10.51 3.68
N PHE A 394 -30.24 -10.70 4.26
CA PHE A 394 -31.41 -11.13 3.50
C PHE A 394 -31.86 -10.07 2.49
N GLU A 395 -31.87 -8.79 2.87
CA GLU A 395 -32.21 -7.68 1.96
C GLU A 395 -31.29 -7.65 0.73
N LYS A 396 -29.97 -7.78 0.92
CA LYS A 396 -29.03 -7.87 -0.22
C LYS A 396 -29.31 -9.04 -1.15
N ILE A 397 -29.68 -10.20 -0.59
CA ILE A 397 -30.00 -11.39 -1.39
C ILE A 397 -31.33 -11.18 -2.13
N ILE A 398 -32.34 -10.62 -1.46
CA ILE A 398 -33.64 -10.28 -2.06
C ILE A 398 -33.44 -9.33 -3.24
N ASP A 399 -32.62 -8.29 -3.08
CA ASP A 399 -32.34 -7.34 -4.16
C ASP A 399 -31.70 -8.01 -5.37
N GLN A 400 -30.71 -8.87 -5.15
CA GLN A 400 -30.07 -9.64 -6.23
C GLN A 400 -31.06 -10.55 -6.96
N VAL A 401 -31.90 -11.27 -6.20
CA VAL A 401 -32.92 -12.16 -6.76
C VAL A 401 -33.97 -11.36 -7.52
N ASN A 402 -34.39 -10.19 -7.01
CA ASN A 402 -35.35 -9.30 -7.65
C ASN A 402 -34.81 -8.74 -8.98
N HIS A 403 -33.56 -8.25 -8.99
CA HIS A 403 -32.92 -7.79 -10.23
C HIS A 403 -32.86 -8.88 -11.28
N ARG A 404 -32.48 -10.10 -10.89
CA ARG A 404 -32.42 -11.24 -11.80
C ARG A 404 -33.81 -11.65 -12.29
N LEU A 405 -34.84 -11.57 -11.45
CA LEU A 405 -36.21 -11.87 -11.82
C LEU A 405 -36.75 -10.86 -12.84
N ASN A 406 -36.51 -9.57 -12.63
CA ASN A 406 -36.87 -8.52 -13.59
C ASN A 406 -36.16 -8.68 -14.93
N PHE A 407 -34.87 -9.03 -14.92
CA PHE A 407 -34.12 -9.34 -16.15
C PHE A 407 -34.73 -10.53 -16.90
N LEU A 408 -35.11 -11.60 -16.19
CA LEU A 408 -35.75 -12.77 -16.80
C LEU A 408 -37.13 -12.44 -17.36
N LYS A 409 -37.90 -11.57 -16.71
CA LYS A 409 -39.18 -11.08 -17.22
C LYS A 409 -39.03 -10.30 -18.52
N HIS A 410 -38.16 -9.30 -18.55
CA HIS A 410 -37.92 -8.50 -19.76
C HIS A 410 -37.35 -9.32 -20.90
N SER A 411 -36.46 -10.28 -20.64
CA SER A 411 -35.97 -11.18 -21.68
C SER A 411 -37.05 -12.14 -22.20
N SER A 412 -38.01 -12.54 -21.38
CA SER A 412 -39.16 -13.32 -21.85
C SER A 412 -40.14 -12.49 -22.70
N GLU A 413 -40.38 -11.22 -22.33
CA GLU A 413 -41.24 -10.29 -23.08
C GLU A 413 -40.64 -9.95 -24.45
N LEU A 414 -39.32 -9.78 -24.54
CA LEU A 414 -38.63 -9.52 -25.81
C LEU A 414 -38.68 -10.74 -26.76
N ASN A 415 -38.61 -11.97 -26.22
CA ASN A 415 -38.70 -13.19 -27.02
C ASN A 415 -40.13 -13.57 -27.44
N GLN A 416 -41.15 -12.97 -26.84
CA GLN A 416 -42.55 -13.15 -27.25
C GLN A 416 -43.00 -12.12 -28.29
N ASN A 417 -42.27 -11.01 -28.41
CA ASN A 417 -42.53 -9.92 -29.36
C ASN A 417 -41.61 -9.95 -30.60
N ALA A 418 -40.68 -10.91 -30.66
CA ALA A 418 -39.86 -11.24 -31.83
C ALA A 418 -40.40 -12.53 -32.45
#